data_AF-A0A6A7N0F3-F1
#
_entry.id   AF-A0A6A7N0F3-F1
#
_cell.length_a   1.000
_cell.length_b   1.000
_cell.length_c   1.000
_cell.angle_alpha   90.00
_cell.angle_beta   90.00
_cell.angle_gamma   90.00
#
_symmetry.space_group_name_H-M   'P 1'
#
loop_
_entity.id
_entity.type
_entity.pdbx_description
1 polymer ?
#
loop_
_entity_poly.entity_id
_entity_poly.type
_entity_poly.pdbx_seq_one_letter_code
_entity_poly.pdbx_strand_id
1 'polypeptide(L)'
;MKNIQQFPAALLDDSIEARITYFEKLTIAHPALQNAFKQAMGAITGHAAPKVILVAGPTGAGKTTLATHMYRKVREQYATQMESELDLVPVLYGNAIAPNGSSFSWKDFYVRLLGRAMEPLIDRKVLAPRQLSFFPSDRTSSLHEKTTSDALRRSVEECMRRRRTKVLIIDEAHHVLMVNNPKKLEFQFESLKSLAIETKATIVLIGTYRLLDIRDQSGQLVRRSEIVHFPRYDERTKQDQASFNAVLQTFQNHLPLATHPALGTHAEKFYLYSGGCVGILKEWLARAYARHLETNNKIFDWDFIKPFALTKKALKTIIEEALVGEQKLSDISEDELEKLLKEGLPTIPRANPRTSTRPPVGRRAATRDPVGGAYATA
;
A
#
# COMPACT_ATOMS: atom_id res chain seq x y z
N MET A 1 6.53 -15.20 37.45
CA MET A 1 6.77 -13.89 36.78
C MET A 1 5.73 -12.92 37.30
N LYS A 2 6.11 -11.73 37.79
CA LYS A 2 5.14 -10.74 38.29
C LYS A 2 4.21 -10.31 37.14
N ASN A 3 2.90 -10.29 37.37
CA ASN A 3 1.93 -9.71 36.44
C ASN A 3 2.16 -8.20 36.41
N ILE A 4 2.87 -7.70 35.39
CA ILE A 4 3.17 -6.28 35.25
C ILE A 4 2.06 -5.66 34.40
N GLN A 5 1.18 -4.87 35.00
CA GLN A 5 0.27 -4.00 34.26
C GLN A 5 1.08 -2.80 33.72
N GLN A 6 0.87 -2.45 32.45
CA GLN A 6 1.61 -1.40 31.72
C GLN A 6 0.70 -0.27 31.23
N PHE A 7 -0.56 -0.24 31.67
CA PHE A 7 -1.50 0.85 31.40
C PHE A 7 -1.58 1.84 32.58
N PRO A 8 -1.94 3.12 32.35
CA PRO A 8 -2.19 4.08 33.44
C PRO A 8 -3.29 3.58 34.40
N ALA A 9 -3.00 3.51 35.71
CA ALA A 9 -3.93 2.97 36.70
C ALA A 9 -5.29 3.69 36.74
N ALA A 10 -5.30 5.02 36.48
CA ALA A 10 -6.51 5.82 36.41
C ALA A 10 -7.52 5.34 35.35
N LEU A 11 -7.08 4.59 34.33
CA LEU A 11 -7.97 4.03 33.32
C LEU A 11 -8.95 2.99 33.88
N LEU A 12 -8.68 2.37 35.02
CA LEU A 12 -9.61 1.40 35.60
C LEU A 12 -10.91 2.05 36.06
N ASP A 13 -10.82 3.29 36.54
CA ASP A 13 -11.94 4.09 37.05
C ASP A 13 -12.48 5.07 36.00
N ASP A 14 -11.86 5.15 34.83
CA ASP A 14 -12.28 6.00 33.71
C ASP A 14 -13.46 5.39 32.95
N SER A 15 -14.09 6.21 32.11
CA SER A 15 -15.14 5.81 31.18
C SER A 15 -14.72 4.62 30.30
N ILE A 16 -15.71 3.80 29.94
CA ILE A 16 -15.53 2.69 29.00
C ILE A 16 -14.91 3.19 27.67
N GLU A 17 -15.38 4.34 27.19
CA GLU A 17 -14.89 4.97 25.96
C GLU A 17 -13.40 5.35 26.03
N ALA A 18 -12.94 5.92 27.16
CA ALA A 18 -11.54 6.26 27.35
C ALA A 18 -10.64 5.01 27.36
N ARG A 19 -11.09 3.95 28.02
CA ARG A 19 -10.40 2.65 28.08
C ARG A 19 -10.28 2.00 26.71
N ILE A 20 -11.37 1.98 25.94
CA ILE A 20 -11.38 1.47 24.55
C ILE A 20 -10.42 2.30 23.70
N THR A 21 -10.57 3.63 23.75
CA THR A 21 -9.74 4.57 22.98
C THR A 21 -8.25 4.41 23.29
N TYR A 22 -7.88 4.19 24.55
CA TYR A 22 -6.51 3.90 24.95
C TYR A 22 -5.96 2.66 24.24
N PHE A 23 -6.68 1.54 24.30
CA PHE A 23 -6.21 0.28 23.71
C PHE A 23 -6.23 0.31 22.18
N GLU A 24 -7.20 0.98 21.56
CA GLU A 24 -7.24 1.19 20.11
C GLU A 24 -6.07 2.03 19.61
N LYS A 25 -5.69 3.07 20.35
CA LYS A 25 -4.53 3.93 20.02
C LYS A 25 -3.18 3.31 20.38
N LEU A 26 -3.16 2.24 21.19
CA LEU A 26 -1.94 1.57 21.59
C LEU A 26 -1.16 1.07 20.37
N THR A 27 0.11 1.44 20.30
CA THR A 27 1.06 0.90 19.34
C THR A 27 2.19 0.24 20.09
N ILE A 28 2.47 -1.02 19.76
CA ILE A 28 3.54 -1.79 20.39
C ILE A 28 4.73 -1.87 19.43
N ALA A 29 5.92 -1.59 19.95
CA ALA A 29 7.15 -1.86 19.25
C ALA A 29 7.47 -3.35 19.32
N HIS A 30 7.72 -3.98 18.18
CA HIS A 30 8.08 -5.39 18.09
C HIS A 30 9.13 -5.60 16.99
N PRO A 31 9.90 -6.71 17.02
CA PRO A 31 11.05 -6.90 16.13
C PRO A 31 10.78 -6.66 14.64
N ALA A 32 9.67 -7.21 14.10
CA ALA A 32 9.34 -7.02 12.68
C ALA A 32 9.06 -5.55 12.32
N LEU A 33 8.30 -4.82 13.16
CA LEU A 33 8.04 -3.39 12.96
C LEU A 33 9.32 -2.55 13.08
N GLN A 34 10.17 -2.85 14.08
CA GLN A 34 11.43 -2.15 14.30
C GLN A 34 12.41 -2.35 13.14
N ASN A 35 12.52 -3.59 12.64
CA ASN A 35 13.38 -3.92 11.51
C ASN A 35 12.90 -3.25 10.23
N ALA A 36 11.60 -3.34 9.92
CA ALA A 36 11.02 -2.68 8.74
C ALA A 36 11.16 -1.16 8.83
N PHE A 37 10.94 -0.56 10.01
CA PHE A 37 11.15 0.87 10.23
C PHE A 37 12.60 1.29 10.04
N LYS A 38 13.55 0.53 10.60
CA LYS A 38 14.98 0.81 10.44
C LYS A 38 15.42 0.74 8.99
N GLN A 39 14.98 -0.28 8.25
CA GLN A 39 15.26 -0.41 6.82
C GLN A 39 14.66 0.75 6.03
N ALA A 40 13.36 1.03 6.19
CA ALA A 40 12.71 2.11 5.47
C ALA A 40 13.31 3.49 5.77
N MET A 41 13.62 3.80 7.03
CA MET A 41 14.26 5.06 7.38
C MET A 41 15.71 5.13 6.88
N GLY A 42 16.43 4.00 6.85
CA GLY A 42 17.75 3.90 6.22
C GLY A 42 17.70 4.23 4.73
N ALA A 43 16.72 3.66 4.02
CA ALA A 43 16.46 3.92 2.61
C ALA A 43 16.11 5.40 2.34
N ILE A 44 15.28 6.01 3.19
CA ILE A 44 14.89 7.42 3.08
C ILE A 44 16.09 8.37 3.28
N THR A 45 17.00 8.03 4.19
CA THR A 45 18.09 8.91 4.62
C THR A 45 19.44 8.65 3.92
N GLY A 46 19.54 7.56 3.15
CA GLY A 46 20.77 7.18 2.45
C GLY A 46 21.25 8.18 1.40
N HIS A 47 22.57 8.29 1.21
CA HIS A 47 23.18 9.22 0.23
C HIS A 47 22.81 8.91 -1.22
N ALA A 48 22.59 7.64 -1.55
CA ALA A 48 22.08 7.17 -2.83
C ALA A 48 20.60 6.77 -2.73
N ALA A 49 19.82 7.44 -1.86
CA ALA A 49 18.45 7.07 -1.54
C ALA A 49 17.66 6.73 -2.80
N PRO A 50 17.05 5.53 -2.87
CA PRO A 50 16.20 5.17 -3.99
C PRO A 50 15.07 6.20 -4.11
N LYS A 51 14.68 6.52 -5.34
CA LYS A 51 13.56 7.44 -5.58
C LYS A 51 12.22 6.82 -5.21
N VAL A 52 12.16 5.49 -5.12
CA VAL A 52 10.97 4.72 -4.75
C VAL A 52 11.33 3.65 -3.73
N ILE A 53 10.59 3.57 -2.64
CA ILE A 53 10.70 2.53 -1.61
C ILE A 53 9.38 1.76 -1.57
N LEU A 54 9.45 0.43 -1.61
CA LEU A 54 8.29 -0.45 -1.55
C LEU A 54 8.25 -1.12 -0.19
N VAL A 55 7.24 -0.82 0.63
CA VAL A 55 6.96 -1.52 1.87
C VAL A 55 5.87 -2.55 1.61
N ALA A 56 6.24 -3.82 1.57
CA ALA A 56 5.36 -4.93 1.24
C ALA A 56 5.20 -5.89 2.43
N GLY A 57 3.96 -6.29 2.70
CA GLY A 57 3.64 -7.23 3.78
C GLY A 57 2.18 -7.68 3.76
N PRO A 58 1.80 -8.70 4.54
CA PRO A 58 0.45 -9.23 4.53
C PRO A 58 -0.56 -8.25 5.11
N THR A 59 -1.82 -8.42 4.76
CA THR A 59 -2.94 -7.66 5.31
C THR A 59 -2.98 -7.85 6.83
N GLY A 60 -3.10 -6.75 7.58
CA GLY A 60 -3.10 -6.79 9.04
C GLY A 60 -1.72 -7.03 9.69
N ALA A 61 -0.59 -6.86 8.99
CA ALA A 61 0.74 -6.90 9.62
C ALA A 61 1.05 -5.66 10.50
N GLY A 62 0.39 -4.53 10.26
CA GLY A 62 0.69 -3.24 10.91
C GLY A 62 1.35 -2.19 10.00
N LYS A 63 1.23 -2.32 8.68
CA LYS A 63 1.86 -1.42 7.69
C LYS A 63 1.46 0.05 7.85
N THR A 64 0.19 0.36 8.10
CA THR A 64 -0.28 1.73 8.35
C THR A 64 0.34 2.32 9.63
N THR A 65 0.58 1.48 10.65
CA THR A 65 1.32 1.87 11.86
C THR A 65 2.76 2.24 11.52
N LEU A 66 3.44 1.41 10.73
CA LEU A 66 4.78 1.71 10.21
C LEU A 66 4.81 3.02 9.42
N ALA A 67 3.82 3.24 8.54
CA ALA A 67 3.65 4.45 7.76
C ALA A 67 3.54 5.71 8.64
N THR A 68 2.70 5.63 9.68
CA THR A 68 2.49 6.71 10.65
C THR A 68 3.76 7.02 11.43
N HIS A 69 4.52 5.98 11.81
CA HIS A 69 5.81 6.15 12.48
C HIS A 69 6.84 6.82 11.58
N MET A 70 6.94 6.43 10.31
CA MET A 70 7.83 7.09 9.34
C MET A 70 7.44 8.56 9.16
N TYR A 71 6.14 8.85 8.98
CA TYR A 71 5.64 10.22 8.88
C TYR A 71 6.06 11.08 10.07
N ARG A 72 5.83 10.60 11.31
CA ARG A 72 6.24 11.31 12.53
C ARG A 72 7.73 11.50 12.59
N LYS A 73 8.52 10.46 12.30
CA LYS A 73 9.98 10.53 12.38
C LYS A 73 10.57 11.53 11.39
N VAL A 74 10.07 11.57 10.16
CA VAL A 74 10.51 12.57 9.18
C VAL A 74 10.14 13.97 9.67
N ARG A 75 8.93 14.20 10.20
CA ARG A 75 8.60 15.53 10.76
C ARG A 75 9.50 15.94 11.92
N GLU A 76 9.81 15.01 12.83
CA GLU A 76 10.74 15.24 13.94
C GLU A 76 12.14 15.64 13.45
N GLN A 77 12.66 14.97 12.40
CA GLN A 77 13.98 15.29 11.82
C GLN A 77 14.08 16.71 11.27
N TYR A 78 12.96 17.30 10.84
CA TYR A 78 12.91 18.63 10.23
C TYR A 78 12.22 19.67 11.14
N ALA A 79 11.93 19.34 12.40
CA ALA A 79 11.15 20.19 13.30
C ALA A 79 11.74 21.60 13.45
N THR A 80 13.05 21.70 13.71
CA THR A 80 13.75 23.00 13.83
C THR A 80 13.69 23.82 12.54
N GLN A 81 13.78 23.19 11.37
CA GLN A 81 13.69 23.91 10.09
C GLN A 81 12.26 24.41 9.84
N MET A 82 11.25 23.60 10.22
CA MET A 82 9.83 23.99 10.09
C MET A 82 9.46 25.19 10.98
N GLU A 83 10.19 25.44 12.07
CA GLU A 83 9.99 26.64 12.92
C GLU A 83 10.48 27.92 12.23
N SER A 84 11.62 27.85 11.55
CA SER A 84 12.18 28.99 10.80
C SER A 84 11.54 29.17 9.43
N GLU A 85 11.03 28.10 8.84
CA GLU A 85 10.55 28.05 7.46
C GLU A 85 9.11 27.54 7.42
N LEU A 86 8.15 28.46 7.62
CA LEU A 86 6.73 28.13 7.79
C LEU A 86 6.10 27.44 6.56
N ASP A 87 6.71 27.55 5.38
CA ASP A 87 6.26 26.92 4.15
C ASP A 87 6.84 25.50 3.93
N LEU A 88 7.77 25.06 4.79
CA LEU A 88 8.40 23.74 4.71
C LEU A 88 7.40 22.64 5.12
N VAL A 89 7.11 21.75 4.19
CA VAL A 89 6.35 20.51 4.44
C VAL A 89 7.23 19.33 4.03
N PRO A 90 8.06 18.79 4.95
CA PRO A 90 9.12 17.84 4.60
C PRO A 90 8.58 16.45 4.24
N VAL A 91 7.38 16.12 4.70
CA VAL A 91 6.70 14.85 4.38
C VAL A 91 5.21 15.08 4.12
N LEU A 92 4.72 14.46 3.04
CA LEU A 92 3.31 14.30 2.76
C LEU A 92 2.90 12.84 2.96
N TYR A 93 1.69 12.63 3.46
CA TYR A 93 1.09 11.32 3.66
C TYR A 93 -0.26 11.28 2.96
N GLY A 94 -0.56 10.21 2.22
CA GLY A 94 -1.86 10.02 1.61
C GLY A 94 -2.16 8.55 1.35
N ASN A 95 -3.43 8.23 1.19
CA ASN A 95 -3.86 6.87 0.83
C ASN A 95 -4.18 6.83 -0.67
N ALA A 96 -3.73 5.79 -1.36
CA ALA A 96 -4.28 5.42 -2.65
C ALA A 96 -5.65 4.78 -2.42
N ILE A 97 -6.71 5.40 -2.95
CA ILE A 97 -8.08 4.94 -2.73
C ILE A 97 -8.46 3.94 -3.83
N ALA A 98 -9.13 2.86 -3.43
CA ALA A 98 -9.71 1.91 -4.37
C ALA A 98 -10.65 2.65 -5.35
N PRO A 99 -10.58 2.38 -6.66
CA PRO A 99 -11.47 3.03 -7.61
C PRO A 99 -12.91 2.54 -7.43
N ASN A 100 -13.87 3.47 -7.53
CA ASN A 100 -15.29 3.13 -7.68
C ASN A 100 -15.63 2.60 -9.09
N GLY A 101 -14.67 2.70 -10.02
CA GLY A 101 -14.78 2.25 -11.40
C GLY A 101 -13.70 1.22 -11.75
N SER A 102 -13.40 1.08 -13.03
CA SER A 102 -12.54 0.00 -13.51
C SER A 102 -11.03 0.22 -13.24
N SER A 103 -10.56 1.48 -13.11
CA SER A 103 -9.15 1.83 -12.89
C SER A 103 -8.93 2.91 -11.85
N PHE A 104 -7.75 2.90 -11.23
CA PHE A 104 -7.25 3.94 -10.32
C PHE A 104 -7.36 5.35 -10.93
N SER A 105 -7.83 6.31 -10.12
CA SER A 105 -8.03 7.71 -10.53
C SER A 105 -6.89 8.59 -10.04
N TRP A 106 -5.91 8.87 -10.91
CA TRP A 106 -4.86 9.87 -10.62
C TRP A 106 -5.43 11.24 -10.30
N LYS A 107 -6.52 11.63 -10.96
CA LYS A 107 -7.19 12.91 -10.71
C LYS A 107 -7.64 13.02 -9.24
N ASP A 108 -8.33 12.01 -8.73
CA ASP A 108 -8.77 11.97 -7.33
C ASP A 108 -7.58 11.92 -6.36
N PHE A 109 -6.57 11.10 -6.67
CA PHE A 109 -5.34 11.04 -5.88
C PHE A 109 -4.67 12.41 -5.74
N TYR A 110 -4.49 13.15 -6.85
CA TYR A 110 -3.87 14.49 -6.83
C TYR A 110 -4.74 15.51 -6.08
N VAL A 111 -6.05 15.52 -6.27
CA VAL A 111 -6.97 16.41 -5.51
C VAL A 111 -6.81 16.16 -4.01
N ARG A 112 -6.85 14.90 -3.57
CA ARG A 112 -6.70 14.56 -2.15
C ARG A 112 -5.32 14.90 -1.61
N LEU A 113 -4.26 14.70 -2.41
CA LEU A 113 -2.90 15.03 -2.00
C LEU A 113 -2.71 16.55 -1.83
N LEU A 114 -3.21 17.35 -2.78
CA LEU A 114 -3.24 18.82 -2.67
C LEU A 114 -4.07 19.29 -1.49
N GLY A 115 -5.21 18.65 -1.22
CA GLY A 115 -6.05 18.95 -0.06
C GLY A 115 -5.31 18.70 1.26
N ARG A 116 -4.58 17.58 1.37
CA ARG A 116 -3.73 17.28 2.54
C ARG A 116 -2.54 18.24 2.67
N ALA A 117 -2.05 18.75 1.55
CA ALA A 117 -1.07 19.82 1.55
C ALA A 117 -1.70 21.19 1.88
N MET A 118 -3.01 21.32 2.10
CA MET A 118 -3.67 22.62 2.28
C MET A 118 -3.38 23.59 1.12
N GLU A 119 -3.38 23.08 -0.11
CA GLU A 119 -3.18 23.90 -1.30
C GLU A 119 -4.49 24.64 -1.65
N PRO A 120 -4.47 25.97 -1.83
CA PRO A 120 -5.68 26.71 -2.16
C PRO A 120 -6.13 26.49 -3.61
N LEU A 121 -7.44 26.70 -3.83
CA LEU A 121 -8.06 26.75 -5.17
C LEU A 121 -7.84 25.48 -6.02
N ILE A 122 -7.92 24.29 -5.41
CA ILE A 122 -7.70 23.01 -6.09
C ILE A 122 -8.64 22.84 -7.29
N ASP A 123 -9.91 23.22 -7.14
CA ASP A 123 -10.94 23.09 -8.18
C ASP A 123 -10.84 24.14 -9.29
N ARG A 124 -9.88 25.08 -9.17
CA ARG A 124 -9.62 26.14 -10.16
C ARG A 124 -8.21 26.06 -10.74
N LYS A 125 -7.49 24.96 -10.52
CA LYS A 125 -6.14 24.77 -11.11
C LYS A 125 -6.29 24.62 -12.63
N VAL A 126 -5.60 25.48 -13.37
CA VAL A 126 -5.56 25.49 -14.84
C VAL A 126 -4.11 25.41 -15.34
N LEU A 127 -3.90 24.75 -16.48
CA LEU A 127 -2.63 24.81 -17.18
C LEU A 127 -2.60 26.07 -18.04
N ALA A 128 -1.92 27.12 -17.58
CA ALA A 128 -1.63 28.27 -18.43
C ALA A 128 -0.49 27.91 -19.41
N PRO A 129 -0.70 28.00 -20.73
CA PRO A 129 0.39 27.93 -21.70
C PRO A 129 1.45 29.01 -21.40
N ARG A 130 2.74 28.67 -21.46
CA ARG A 130 3.86 29.60 -21.21
C ARG A 130 3.80 30.89 -22.07
N GLN A 131 3.11 30.88 -23.20
CA GLN A 131 2.93 32.04 -24.06
C GLN A 131 1.92 33.06 -23.49
N LEU A 132 0.96 32.65 -22.66
CA LEU A 132 -0.01 33.53 -22.01
C LEU A 132 0.57 34.31 -20.82
N SER A 133 1.68 33.84 -20.24
CA SER A 133 2.40 34.58 -19.18
C SER A 133 3.07 35.88 -19.67
N PHE A 134 3.20 36.08 -20.99
CA PHE A 134 3.81 37.29 -21.57
C PHE A 134 2.78 38.34 -22.04
N PHE A 135 1.51 37.98 -22.21
CA PHE A 135 0.45 38.87 -22.70
C PHE A 135 -0.82 38.72 -21.84
N PRO A 136 -0.96 39.50 -20.76
CA PRO A 136 -2.03 39.33 -19.77
C PRO A 136 -3.43 39.73 -20.27
N SER A 137 -3.53 40.46 -21.39
CA SER A 137 -4.64 41.38 -21.56
C SER A 137 -5.94 40.82 -22.14
N ASP A 138 -5.99 39.68 -22.83
CA ASP A 138 -7.23 39.39 -23.60
C ASP A 138 -7.62 37.93 -23.91
N ARG A 139 -7.05 36.91 -23.26
CA ARG A 139 -7.34 35.50 -23.64
C ARG A 139 -7.58 34.52 -22.48
N THR A 140 -8.08 34.99 -21.35
CA THR A 140 -8.51 34.11 -20.25
C THR A 140 -9.90 33.49 -20.49
N SER A 141 -10.68 34.03 -21.42
CA SER A 141 -12.07 33.64 -21.69
C SER A 141 -12.24 32.27 -22.40
N SER A 142 -11.18 31.69 -22.97
CA SER A 142 -11.24 30.37 -23.63
C SER A 142 -10.51 29.26 -22.88
N LEU A 143 -9.96 29.54 -21.70
CA LEU A 143 -9.47 28.47 -20.82
C LEU A 143 -10.71 27.78 -20.25
N HIS A 144 -11.06 26.62 -20.80
CA HIS A 144 -12.06 25.77 -20.16
C HIS A 144 -11.72 25.64 -18.67
N GLU A 145 -12.57 26.16 -17.78
CA GLU A 145 -12.43 26.14 -16.32
C GLU A 145 -12.40 24.71 -15.72
N LYS A 146 -12.29 23.67 -16.55
CA LYS A 146 -12.23 22.29 -16.09
C LYS A 146 -10.79 21.92 -15.75
N THR A 147 -10.50 21.83 -14.46
CA THR A 147 -9.27 21.26 -13.95
C THR A 147 -9.04 19.84 -14.51
N THR A 148 -7.98 19.71 -15.32
CA THR A 148 -7.54 18.45 -15.93
C THR A 148 -6.64 17.66 -14.97
N SER A 149 -6.48 16.36 -15.22
CA SER A 149 -5.53 15.54 -14.44
C SER A 149 -4.10 16.07 -14.54
N ASP A 150 -3.70 16.58 -15.70
CA ASP A 150 -2.36 17.14 -15.91
C ASP A 150 -2.16 18.46 -15.18
N ALA A 151 -3.21 19.30 -15.09
CA ALA A 151 -3.18 20.52 -14.27
C ALA A 151 -2.93 20.20 -12.80
N LEU A 152 -3.62 19.20 -12.28
CA LEU A 152 -3.47 18.73 -10.90
C LEU A 152 -2.11 18.11 -10.66
N ARG A 153 -1.62 17.29 -11.59
CA ARG A 153 -0.28 16.69 -11.51
C ARG A 153 0.80 17.76 -11.41
N ARG A 154 0.81 18.75 -12.32
CA ARG A 154 1.79 19.86 -12.25
C ARG A 154 1.63 20.70 -10.98
N SER A 155 0.40 20.85 -10.48
CA SER A 155 0.15 21.54 -9.22
C SER A 155 0.73 20.77 -8.02
N VAL A 156 0.64 19.43 -8.02
CA VAL A 156 1.28 18.57 -7.01
C VAL A 156 2.81 18.69 -7.09
N GLU A 157 3.37 18.58 -8.29
CA GLU A 157 4.81 18.72 -8.53
C GLU A 157 5.33 20.06 -8.00
N GLU A 158 4.64 21.16 -8.35
CA GLU A 158 5.00 22.50 -7.90
C GLU A 158 4.78 22.71 -6.40
N CYS A 159 3.68 22.20 -5.84
CA CYS A 159 3.40 22.25 -4.41
C CYS A 159 4.51 21.54 -3.61
N MET A 160 4.87 20.32 -4.00
CA MET A 160 5.94 19.55 -3.34
C MET A 160 7.30 20.26 -3.48
N ARG A 161 7.60 20.83 -4.65
CA ARG A 161 8.85 21.54 -4.89
C ARG A 161 8.96 22.82 -4.06
N ARG A 162 7.91 23.66 -4.03
CA ARG A 162 7.88 24.90 -3.25
C ARG A 162 7.93 24.64 -1.75
N ARG A 163 7.20 23.64 -1.28
CA ARG A 163 7.20 23.23 0.13
C ARG A 163 8.37 22.33 0.51
N ARG A 164 9.30 22.11 -0.43
CA ARG A 164 10.55 21.37 -0.24
C ARG A 164 10.31 19.98 0.36
N THR A 165 9.23 19.34 -0.07
CA THR A 165 8.85 17.99 0.36
C THR A 165 9.95 16.99 0.01
N LYS A 166 10.43 16.27 1.02
CA LYS A 166 11.49 15.28 0.91
C LYS A 166 10.94 13.88 0.73
N VAL A 167 9.80 13.60 1.36
CA VAL A 167 9.19 12.26 1.37
C VAL A 167 7.70 12.35 1.05
N LEU A 168 7.22 11.48 0.15
CA LEU A 168 5.80 11.24 -0.09
C LEU A 168 5.46 9.80 0.30
N ILE A 169 4.66 9.62 1.34
CA ILE A 169 4.19 8.31 1.79
C ILE A 169 2.81 8.06 1.19
N ILE A 170 2.65 6.95 0.47
CA ILE A 170 1.40 6.49 -0.14
C ILE A 170 1.02 5.16 0.51
N ASP A 171 0.02 5.19 1.40
CA ASP A 171 -0.54 3.98 2.00
C ASP A 171 -1.60 3.35 1.08
N GLU A 172 -1.79 2.05 1.21
CA GLU A 172 -2.58 1.21 0.31
C GLU A 172 -2.25 1.39 -1.19
N ALA A 173 -0.97 1.64 -1.48
CA ALA A 173 -0.45 1.87 -2.83
C ALA A 173 -0.73 0.71 -3.81
N HIS A 174 -1.05 -0.47 -3.30
CA HIS A 174 -1.47 -1.60 -4.13
C HIS A 174 -2.75 -1.31 -4.94
N HIS A 175 -3.56 -0.30 -4.56
CA HIS A 175 -4.69 0.18 -5.38
C HIS A 175 -4.25 0.89 -6.67
N VAL A 176 -3.03 1.44 -6.73
CA VAL A 176 -2.46 2.02 -7.96
C VAL A 176 -2.32 0.95 -9.06
N LEU A 177 -2.21 -0.33 -8.68
CA LEU A 177 -2.17 -1.47 -9.59
C LEU A 177 -3.54 -1.80 -10.22
N MET A 178 -4.63 -1.18 -9.78
CA MET A 178 -5.96 -1.46 -10.33
C MET A 178 -6.11 -0.73 -11.67
N VAL A 179 -5.95 -1.47 -12.77
CA VAL A 179 -6.04 -0.95 -14.14
C VAL A 179 -6.96 -1.79 -15.02
N ASN A 180 -7.57 -1.15 -16.02
CA ASN A 180 -8.46 -1.80 -16.99
C ASN A 180 -7.72 -2.68 -18.00
N ASN A 181 -6.42 -2.46 -18.14
CA ASN A 181 -5.59 -3.14 -19.12
C ASN A 181 -4.21 -3.38 -18.48
N PRO A 182 -3.73 -4.63 -18.38
CA PRO A 182 -2.41 -4.94 -17.82
C PRO A 182 -1.27 -4.14 -18.44
N LYS A 183 -1.34 -3.79 -19.73
CA LYS A 183 -0.34 -2.93 -20.40
C LYS A 183 -0.24 -1.52 -19.79
N LYS A 184 -1.25 -1.09 -19.02
CA LYS A 184 -1.26 0.22 -18.35
C LYS A 184 -0.56 0.22 -16.99
N LEU A 185 -0.25 -0.95 -16.42
CA LEU A 185 0.47 -1.03 -15.14
C LEU A 185 1.82 -0.32 -15.21
N GLU A 186 2.57 -0.53 -16.30
CA GLU A 186 3.85 0.15 -16.53
C GLU A 186 3.71 1.69 -16.47
N PHE A 187 2.65 2.24 -17.09
CA PHE A 187 2.39 3.69 -17.06
C PHE A 187 2.07 4.23 -15.66
N GLN A 188 1.48 3.41 -14.78
CA GLN A 188 1.23 3.82 -13.39
C GLN A 188 2.55 4.06 -12.66
N PHE A 189 3.53 3.19 -12.87
CA PHE A 189 4.85 3.31 -12.24
C PHE A 189 5.71 4.40 -12.87
N GLU A 190 5.68 4.54 -14.20
CA GLU A 190 6.36 5.67 -14.84
C GLU A 190 5.79 7.02 -14.37
N SER A 191 4.50 7.09 -14.03
CA SER A 191 3.91 8.29 -13.42
C SER A 191 4.48 8.59 -12.02
N LEU A 192 4.57 7.58 -11.14
CA LEU A 192 5.20 7.72 -9.81
C LEU A 192 6.68 8.08 -9.91
N LYS A 193 7.41 7.42 -10.80
CA LYS A 193 8.84 7.69 -11.06
C LYS A 193 9.04 9.12 -11.55
N SER A 194 8.22 9.56 -12.50
CA SER A 194 8.27 10.93 -12.99
C SER A 194 8.02 11.92 -11.86
N LEU A 195 7.02 11.68 -11.01
CA LEU A 195 6.75 12.52 -9.84
C LEU A 195 7.95 12.58 -8.88
N ALA A 196 8.60 11.45 -8.60
CA ALA A 196 9.78 11.39 -7.74
C ALA A 196 10.99 12.15 -8.33
N ILE A 197 11.17 12.09 -9.66
CA ILE A 197 12.25 12.79 -10.37
C ILE A 197 12.00 14.30 -10.35
N GLU A 198 10.82 14.74 -10.78
CA GLU A 198 10.47 16.17 -10.90
C GLU A 198 10.46 16.89 -9.54
N THR A 199 9.98 16.22 -8.49
CA THR A 199 9.93 16.79 -7.13
C THR A 199 11.22 16.60 -6.35
N LYS A 200 12.11 15.71 -6.83
CA LYS A 200 13.30 15.20 -6.12
C LYS A 200 12.98 14.47 -4.81
N ALA A 201 11.71 14.24 -4.49
CA ALA A 201 11.28 13.53 -3.29
C ALA A 201 11.47 12.02 -3.41
N THR A 202 11.60 11.36 -2.26
CA THR A 202 11.53 9.90 -2.14
C THR A 202 10.07 9.49 -1.96
N ILE A 203 9.57 8.61 -2.82
CA ILE A 203 8.20 8.08 -2.72
C ILE A 203 8.23 6.73 -1.99
N VAL A 204 7.50 6.62 -0.88
CA VAL A 204 7.33 5.39 -0.12
C VAL A 204 5.95 4.81 -0.42
N LEU A 205 5.90 3.69 -1.14
CA LEU A 205 4.67 2.97 -1.45
C LEU A 205 4.47 1.86 -0.43
N ILE A 206 3.35 1.87 0.27
CA ILE A 206 3.04 0.91 1.33
C ILE A 206 1.81 0.12 0.92
N GLY A 207 1.86 -1.21 1.01
CA GLY A 207 0.75 -2.04 0.55
C GLY A 207 0.97 -3.53 0.73
N THR A 208 0.08 -4.31 0.13
CA THR A 208 0.18 -5.77 0.12
C THR A 208 1.31 -6.24 -0.80
N TYR A 209 1.63 -7.53 -0.76
CA TYR A 209 2.61 -8.15 -1.66
C TYR A 209 2.28 -8.02 -3.15
N ARG A 210 1.08 -7.53 -3.52
CA ARG A 210 0.76 -7.12 -4.89
C ARG A 210 1.72 -6.05 -5.41
N LEU A 211 2.28 -5.21 -4.53
CA LEU A 211 3.33 -4.25 -4.91
C LEU A 211 4.59 -4.93 -5.45
N LEU A 212 4.78 -6.24 -5.25
CA LEU A 212 5.92 -6.96 -5.82
C LEU A 212 5.72 -7.28 -7.31
N ASP A 213 4.48 -7.29 -7.81
CA ASP A 213 4.15 -7.51 -9.23
C ASP A 213 4.80 -6.44 -10.15
N ILE A 214 5.25 -5.33 -9.55
CA ILE A 214 6.03 -4.28 -10.20
C ILE A 214 7.35 -4.84 -10.75
N ARG A 215 7.99 -5.75 -10.00
CA ARG A 215 9.31 -6.29 -10.37
C ARG A 215 9.24 -7.04 -11.69
N ASP A 216 8.15 -7.76 -11.90
CA ASP A 216 7.95 -8.63 -13.06
C ASP A 216 7.73 -7.82 -14.36
N GLN A 217 7.41 -6.52 -14.25
CA GLN A 217 7.00 -5.70 -15.40
C GLN A 217 8.01 -4.66 -15.85
N SER A 218 8.94 -4.24 -14.99
CA SER A 218 9.96 -3.25 -15.36
C SER A 218 11.26 -3.48 -14.61
N GLY A 219 12.24 -4.10 -15.28
CA GLY A 219 13.60 -4.26 -14.75
C GLY A 219 14.28 -2.93 -14.41
N GLN A 220 13.83 -1.81 -14.99
CA GLN A 220 14.31 -0.48 -14.64
C GLN A 220 13.83 -0.02 -13.25
N LEU A 221 12.59 -0.35 -12.87
CA LEU A 221 12.07 -0.05 -11.54
C LEU A 221 12.70 -0.95 -10.48
N VAL A 222 12.97 -2.21 -10.81
CA VAL A 222 13.68 -3.17 -9.92
C VAL A 222 15.04 -2.60 -9.50
N ARG A 223 15.84 -2.07 -10.43
CA ARG A 223 17.19 -1.57 -10.12
C ARG A 223 17.22 -0.33 -9.23
N ARG A 224 16.14 0.45 -9.17
CA ARG A 224 16.11 1.77 -8.51
C ARG A 224 15.11 1.85 -7.35
N SER A 225 14.52 0.72 -6.98
CA SER A 225 13.60 0.62 -5.85
C SER A 225 14.21 -0.22 -4.75
N GLU A 226 14.01 0.19 -3.51
CA GLU A 226 14.35 -0.63 -2.35
C GLU A 226 13.09 -1.28 -1.79
N ILE A 227 13.19 -2.57 -1.48
CA ILE A 227 12.06 -3.34 -0.95
C ILE A 227 12.30 -3.53 0.55
N VAL A 228 11.34 -3.02 1.33
CA VAL A 228 11.26 -3.24 2.76
C VAL A 228 10.18 -4.27 3.00
N HIS A 229 10.60 -5.46 3.44
CA HIS A 229 9.68 -6.53 3.80
C HIS A 229 9.17 -6.33 5.22
N PHE A 230 7.85 -6.28 5.39
CA PHE A 230 7.20 -6.32 6.70
C PHE A 230 6.43 -7.64 6.86
N PRO A 231 7.09 -8.70 7.37
CA PRO A 231 6.51 -10.03 7.45
C PRO A 231 5.51 -10.20 8.59
N ARG A 232 4.70 -11.26 8.51
CA ARG A 232 4.05 -11.89 9.68
C ARG A 232 5.08 -12.71 10.46
N TYR A 233 4.77 -13.05 11.70
CA TYR A 233 5.60 -14.03 12.44
C TYR A 233 5.38 -15.45 11.90
N ASP A 234 6.45 -16.23 11.81
CA ASP A 234 6.45 -17.63 11.39
C ASP A 234 6.73 -18.57 12.56
N GLU A 235 5.71 -19.34 12.97
CA GLU A 235 5.84 -20.34 14.04
C GLU A 235 6.81 -21.47 13.71
N ARG A 236 7.29 -21.62 12.48
CA ARG A 236 8.38 -22.58 12.17
C ARG A 236 9.73 -22.14 12.74
N THR A 237 9.89 -20.87 13.11
CA THR A 237 11.14 -20.30 13.61
C THR A 237 11.03 -19.98 15.11
N LYS A 238 11.92 -20.53 15.94
CA LYS A 238 11.92 -20.29 17.40
C LYS A 238 11.99 -18.80 17.78
N GLN A 239 12.74 -18.02 17.01
CA GLN A 239 12.87 -16.57 17.22
C GLN A 239 11.54 -15.85 17.04
N ASP A 240 10.77 -16.24 16.03
CA ASP A 240 9.47 -15.65 15.71
C ASP A 240 8.40 -16.09 16.71
N GLN A 241 8.43 -17.36 17.15
CA GLN A 241 7.60 -17.83 18.27
C GLN A 241 7.80 -16.98 19.52
N ALA A 242 9.06 -16.79 19.94
CA ALA A 242 9.39 -15.98 21.10
C ALA A 242 8.95 -14.51 20.93
N SER A 243 9.17 -13.95 19.74
CA SER A 243 8.78 -12.57 19.42
C SER A 243 7.26 -12.39 19.43
N PHE A 244 6.50 -13.33 18.87
CA PHE A 244 5.04 -13.28 18.87
C PHE A 244 4.48 -13.41 20.29
N ASN A 245 5.02 -14.32 21.10
CA ASN A 245 4.63 -14.48 22.50
C ASN A 245 4.88 -13.20 23.32
N ALA A 246 6.01 -12.53 23.08
CA ALA A 246 6.30 -11.24 23.72
C ALA A 246 5.30 -10.15 23.30
N VAL A 247 4.88 -10.14 22.02
CA VAL A 247 3.83 -9.21 21.54
C VAL A 247 2.50 -9.49 22.23
N LEU A 248 2.07 -10.75 22.30
CA LEU A 248 0.85 -11.15 22.99
C LEU A 248 0.87 -10.74 24.47
N GLN A 249 1.99 -10.99 25.16
CA GLN A 249 2.18 -10.58 26.54
C GLN A 249 2.15 -9.06 26.70
N THR A 250 2.70 -8.30 25.75
CA THR A 250 2.67 -6.84 25.79
C THR A 250 1.24 -6.32 25.63
N PHE A 251 0.44 -6.88 24.71
CA PHE A 251 -0.99 -6.55 24.64
C PHE A 251 -1.73 -6.91 25.93
N GLN A 252 -1.46 -8.09 26.50
CA GLN A 252 -2.03 -8.54 27.78
C GLN A 252 -1.77 -7.54 28.91
N ASN A 253 -0.54 -7.04 29.01
CA ASN A 253 -0.13 -6.09 30.03
C ASN A 253 -0.74 -4.69 29.84
N HIS A 254 -1.10 -4.34 28.62
CA HIS A 254 -1.70 -3.05 28.28
C HIS A 254 -3.23 -3.08 28.24
N LEU A 255 -3.90 -4.22 28.44
CA LEU A 255 -5.35 -4.28 28.56
C LEU A 255 -5.78 -3.69 29.92
N PRO A 256 -6.51 -2.55 29.97
CA PRO A 256 -6.95 -1.95 31.23
C PRO A 256 -8.04 -2.80 31.89
N LEU A 257 -7.65 -3.85 32.59
CA LEU A 257 -8.53 -4.79 33.29
C LEU A 257 -8.10 -4.92 34.75
N ALA A 258 -9.08 -4.99 35.66
CA ALA A 258 -8.82 -5.18 37.08
C ALA A 258 -8.09 -6.51 37.35
N THR A 259 -8.54 -7.57 36.67
CA THR A 259 -7.90 -8.89 36.70
C THR A 259 -7.01 -9.06 35.47
N HIS A 260 -5.74 -9.40 35.67
CA HIS A 260 -4.80 -9.67 34.58
C HIS A 260 -5.20 -10.95 33.83
N PRO A 261 -5.49 -10.90 32.52
CA PRO A 261 -5.95 -12.08 31.79
C PRO A 261 -4.78 -13.01 31.46
N ALA A 262 -5.00 -14.33 31.43
CA ALA A 262 -3.97 -15.32 31.15
C ALA A 262 -3.89 -15.70 29.65
N LEU A 263 -3.62 -14.73 28.76
CA LEU A 263 -3.62 -14.97 27.30
C LEU A 263 -2.51 -15.95 26.86
N GLY A 264 -1.36 -15.91 27.56
CA GLY A 264 -0.22 -16.78 27.27
C GLY A 264 -0.52 -18.28 27.31
N THR A 265 -1.51 -18.73 28.10
CA THR A 265 -1.93 -20.14 28.17
C THR A 265 -2.46 -20.67 26.84
N HIS A 266 -2.90 -19.78 25.95
CA HIS A 266 -3.42 -20.14 24.63
C HIS A 266 -2.68 -19.43 23.49
N ALA A 267 -1.38 -19.14 23.68
CA ALA A 267 -0.57 -18.39 22.71
C ALA A 267 -0.60 -19.00 21.30
N GLU A 268 -0.52 -20.33 21.18
CA GLU A 268 -0.66 -21.09 19.92
C GLU A 268 -1.98 -20.79 19.19
N LYS A 269 -3.08 -20.61 19.93
CA LYS A 269 -4.39 -20.30 19.34
C LYS A 269 -4.44 -18.83 18.92
N PHE A 270 -3.86 -17.92 19.71
CA PHE A 270 -3.75 -16.52 19.32
C PHE A 270 -2.94 -16.37 18.03
N TYR A 271 -1.84 -17.11 17.89
CA TYR A 271 -1.06 -17.18 16.66
C TYR A 271 -1.89 -17.72 15.49
N LEU A 272 -2.56 -18.86 15.68
CA LEU A 272 -3.39 -19.49 14.65
C LEU A 272 -4.48 -18.56 14.12
N TYR A 273 -5.22 -17.90 15.02
CA TYR A 273 -6.34 -17.03 14.67
C TYR A 273 -5.93 -15.61 14.27
N SER A 274 -4.65 -15.25 14.37
CA SER A 274 -4.09 -14.02 13.79
C SER A 274 -3.26 -14.27 12.53
N GLY A 275 -2.97 -15.53 12.18
CA GLY A 275 -2.06 -15.86 11.08
C GLY A 275 -0.66 -15.26 11.27
N GLY A 276 -0.20 -15.12 12.52
CA GLY A 276 1.07 -14.44 12.86
C GLY A 276 1.09 -12.93 12.60
N CYS A 277 -0.03 -12.33 12.16
CA CYS A 277 -0.13 -10.91 11.86
C CYS A 277 -0.54 -10.10 13.10
N VAL A 278 0.33 -9.18 13.54
CA VAL A 278 0.15 -8.40 14.78
C VAL A 278 -1.07 -7.46 14.72
N GLY A 279 -1.34 -6.85 13.57
CA GLY A 279 -2.52 -6.00 13.40
C GLY A 279 -3.84 -6.79 13.50
N ILE A 280 -3.90 -8.01 12.94
CA ILE A 280 -5.07 -8.89 13.10
C ILE A 280 -5.27 -9.24 14.58
N LEU A 281 -4.18 -9.59 15.28
CA LEU A 281 -4.23 -9.87 16.72
C LEU A 281 -4.74 -8.66 17.50
N LYS A 282 -4.19 -7.47 17.25
CA LYS A 282 -4.60 -6.23 17.91
C LYS A 282 -6.09 -5.93 17.69
N GLU A 283 -6.55 -5.95 16.45
CA GLU A 283 -7.95 -5.66 16.12
C GLU A 283 -8.91 -6.67 16.75
N TRP A 284 -8.53 -7.95 16.76
CA TRP A 284 -9.30 -8.99 17.42
C TRP A 284 -9.39 -8.74 18.93
N LEU A 285 -8.27 -8.48 19.60
CA LEU A 285 -8.25 -8.16 21.04
C LEU A 285 -9.04 -6.88 21.34
N ALA A 286 -8.96 -5.86 20.49
CA ALA A 286 -9.70 -4.61 20.66
C ALA A 286 -11.22 -4.84 20.57
N ARG A 287 -11.68 -5.61 19.58
CA ARG A 287 -13.10 -5.98 19.45
C ARG A 287 -13.60 -6.77 20.66
N ALA A 288 -12.84 -7.76 21.11
CA ALA A 288 -13.19 -8.53 22.30
C ALA A 288 -13.22 -7.63 23.55
N TYR A 289 -12.21 -6.78 23.72
CA TYR A 289 -12.08 -5.89 24.87
C TYR A 289 -13.23 -4.88 24.94
N ALA A 290 -13.59 -4.23 23.84
CA ALA A 290 -14.73 -3.32 23.79
C ALA A 290 -16.03 -4.02 24.25
N ARG A 291 -16.30 -5.23 23.73
CA ARG A 291 -17.47 -6.02 24.13
C ARG A 291 -17.42 -6.49 25.58
N HIS A 292 -16.24 -6.77 26.12
CA HIS A 292 -16.09 -7.13 27.53
C HIS A 292 -16.53 -6.01 28.45
N LEU A 293 -16.12 -4.77 28.14
CA LEU A 293 -16.49 -3.60 28.93
C LEU A 293 -17.98 -3.29 28.87
N GLU A 294 -18.62 -3.50 27.72
CA GLU A 294 -20.06 -3.29 27.55
C GLU A 294 -20.92 -4.34 28.27
N THR A 295 -20.46 -5.59 28.34
CA THR A 295 -21.29 -6.72 28.82
C THR A 295 -21.20 -6.95 30.33
N ASN A 296 -20.46 -6.12 31.07
CA ASN A 296 -20.19 -6.24 32.51
C ASN A 296 -19.75 -7.67 32.93
N ASN A 297 -19.18 -8.42 31.97
CA ASN A 297 -18.68 -9.76 32.20
C ASN A 297 -17.43 -9.67 33.09
N LYS A 298 -17.31 -10.57 34.06
CA LYS A 298 -16.21 -10.53 35.04
C LYS A 298 -14.92 -11.17 34.52
N ILE A 299 -14.99 -11.98 33.47
CA ILE A 299 -13.87 -12.81 33.02
C ILE A 299 -13.52 -12.48 31.56
N PHE A 300 -12.25 -12.13 31.33
CA PHE A 300 -11.67 -11.91 30.01
C PHE A 300 -10.71 -13.07 29.67
N ASP A 301 -11.28 -14.21 29.31
CA ASP A 301 -10.55 -15.45 29.04
C ASP A 301 -10.65 -15.88 27.56
N TRP A 302 -10.07 -17.04 27.25
CA TRP A 302 -10.09 -17.59 25.90
C TRP A 302 -11.50 -17.84 25.36
N ASP A 303 -12.40 -18.37 26.18
CA ASP A 303 -13.75 -18.70 25.73
C ASP A 303 -14.57 -17.44 25.42
N PHE A 304 -14.32 -16.36 26.16
CA PHE A 304 -14.87 -15.04 25.84
C PHE A 304 -14.25 -14.42 24.57
N ILE A 305 -12.93 -14.52 24.38
CA ILE A 305 -12.21 -13.83 23.29
C ILE A 305 -12.39 -14.53 21.94
N LYS A 306 -12.41 -15.87 21.92
CA LYS A 306 -12.44 -16.72 20.71
C LYS A 306 -13.52 -16.33 19.68
N PRO A 307 -14.79 -16.03 20.06
CA PRO A 307 -15.84 -15.68 19.10
C PRO A 307 -15.56 -14.42 18.27
N PHE A 308 -14.66 -13.53 18.72
CA PHE A 308 -14.33 -12.28 18.04
C PHE A 308 -13.21 -12.42 16.98
N ALA A 309 -12.65 -13.62 16.85
CA ALA A 309 -11.63 -13.93 15.86
C ALA A 309 -12.19 -13.86 14.44
N LEU A 310 -11.31 -13.67 13.46
CA LEU A 310 -11.71 -13.81 12.06
C LEU A 310 -12.16 -15.25 11.77
N THR A 311 -13.07 -15.40 10.82
CA THR A 311 -13.46 -16.74 10.35
C THR A 311 -12.26 -17.44 9.74
N LYS A 312 -12.22 -18.77 9.88
CA LYS A 312 -11.14 -19.61 9.30
C LYS A 312 -11.02 -19.41 7.78
N LYS A 313 -12.13 -19.14 7.08
CA LYS A 313 -12.14 -18.85 5.64
C LYS A 313 -11.41 -17.55 5.30
N ALA A 314 -11.67 -16.48 6.06
CA ALA A 314 -10.98 -15.20 5.88
C ALA A 314 -9.48 -15.32 6.19
N LEU A 315 -9.13 -16.01 7.28
CA LEU A 315 -7.72 -16.26 7.65
C LEU A 315 -6.99 -17.07 6.57
N LYS A 316 -7.64 -18.11 6.02
CA LYS A 316 -7.09 -18.90 4.92
C LYS A 316 -6.68 -17.99 3.75
N THR A 317 -7.57 -17.11 3.30
CA THR A 317 -7.27 -16.18 2.19
C THR A 317 -6.09 -15.27 2.52
N ILE A 318 -6.05 -14.67 3.71
CA ILE A 318 -4.96 -13.78 4.12
C ILE A 318 -3.62 -14.53 4.17
N ILE A 319 -3.60 -15.76 4.70
CA ILE A 319 -2.40 -16.59 4.81
C ILE A 319 -1.92 -17.05 3.44
N GLU A 320 -2.82 -17.47 2.54
CA GLU A 320 -2.46 -17.84 1.17
C GLU A 320 -1.84 -16.66 0.41
N GLU A 321 -2.44 -15.47 0.50
CA GLU A 321 -1.87 -14.24 -0.08
C GLU A 321 -0.51 -13.91 0.53
N ALA A 322 -0.34 -14.11 1.84
CA ALA A 322 0.93 -13.86 2.52
C ALA A 322 2.03 -14.80 2.02
N LEU A 323 1.75 -16.11 1.95
CA LEU A 323 2.71 -17.14 1.53
C LEU A 323 3.14 -16.94 0.08
N VAL A 324 2.20 -16.68 -0.83
CA VAL A 324 2.50 -16.38 -2.24
C VAL A 324 3.37 -15.13 -2.35
N GLY A 325 3.08 -14.11 -1.56
CA GLY A 325 3.86 -12.88 -1.53
C GLY A 325 5.26 -13.05 -0.96
N GLU A 326 5.41 -13.83 0.12
CA GLU A 326 6.70 -14.21 0.71
C GLU A 326 7.57 -14.97 -0.30
N GLN A 327 6.97 -15.85 -1.11
CA GLN A 327 7.66 -16.56 -2.18
C GLN A 327 8.14 -15.63 -3.30
N LYS A 328 7.46 -14.51 -3.58
CA LYS A 328 7.95 -13.51 -4.57
C LYS A 328 9.19 -12.74 -4.10
N LEU A 329 9.49 -12.80 -2.80
CA LEU A 329 10.68 -12.18 -2.21
C LEU A 329 11.87 -13.12 -2.15
N SER A 330 11.67 -14.44 -2.25
CA SER A 330 12.78 -15.37 -2.34
C SER A 330 13.56 -15.12 -3.63
N ASP A 331 14.88 -15.03 -3.52
CA ASP A 331 15.75 -14.87 -4.67
C ASP A 331 15.86 -16.18 -5.45
N ILE A 332 16.26 -16.08 -6.72
CA ILE A 332 16.63 -17.26 -7.51
C ILE A 332 18.00 -17.79 -7.05
N SER A 333 18.26 -19.07 -7.29
CA SER A 333 19.58 -19.62 -6.97
C SER A 333 20.65 -19.04 -7.90
N GLU A 334 21.91 -19.01 -7.42
CA GLU A 334 23.05 -18.62 -8.25
C GLU A 334 23.16 -19.49 -9.52
N ASP A 335 22.88 -20.80 -9.40
CA ASP A 335 22.86 -21.74 -10.53
C ASP A 335 21.81 -21.36 -11.57
N GLU A 336 20.62 -20.94 -11.14
CA GLU A 336 19.55 -20.51 -12.04
C GLU A 336 19.93 -19.21 -12.77
N LEU A 337 20.53 -18.26 -12.06
CA LEU A 337 21.04 -17.03 -12.65
C LEU A 337 22.17 -17.30 -13.65
N GLU A 338 23.12 -18.16 -13.30
CA GLU A 338 24.24 -18.54 -14.16
C GLU A 338 23.74 -19.22 -15.43
N LYS A 339 22.75 -20.12 -15.28
CA LYS A 339 22.10 -20.78 -16.42
C LYS A 339 21.41 -19.77 -17.34
N LEU A 340 20.66 -18.80 -16.80
CA LEU A 340 20.01 -17.76 -17.60
C LEU A 340 21.03 -16.89 -18.36
N LEU A 341 22.16 -16.57 -17.74
CA LEU A 341 23.22 -15.78 -18.36
C LEU A 341 23.94 -16.54 -19.48
N LYS A 342 24.18 -17.85 -19.30
CA LYS A 342 24.93 -18.69 -20.24
C LYS A 342 24.08 -19.26 -21.37
N GLU A 343 22.88 -19.74 -21.04
CA GLU A 343 22.00 -20.47 -21.97
C GLU A 343 20.89 -19.58 -22.56
N GLY A 344 20.69 -18.38 -22.01
CA GLY A 344 19.61 -17.48 -22.40
C GLY A 344 18.25 -17.93 -21.86
N LEU A 345 17.18 -17.25 -22.31
CA LEU A 345 15.82 -17.61 -21.91
C LEU A 345 15.48 -19.01 -22.45
N PRO A 346 14.85 -19.89 -21.64
CA PRO A 346 14.36 -21.16 -22.14
C PRO A 346 13.40 -20.91 -23.31
N THR A 347 13.63 -21.57 -24.43
CA THR A 347 12.74 -21.50 -25.60
C THR A 347 11.39 -22.07 -25.23
N ILE A 348 10.45 -21.19 -24.85
CA ILE A 348 9.05 -21.58 -24.70
C ILE A 348 8.57 -21.99 -26.10
N PRO A 349 8.14 -23.25 -26.33
CA PRO A 349 7.54 -23.61 -27.61
C PRO A 349 6.34 -22.70 -27.82
N ARG A 350 6.41 -21.81 -28.81
CA ARG A 350 5.29 -20.99 -29.22
C ARG A 350 4.12 -21.93 -29.48
N ALA A 351 3.07 -21.85 -28.67
CA ALA A 351 1.80 -22.45 -29.03
C ALA A 351 1.47 -21.97 -30.45
N ASN A 352 1.32 -22.91 -31.38
CA ASN A 352 1.03 -22.61 -32.78
C ASN A 352 -0.08 -21.55 -32.81
N PRO A 353 0.11 -20.41 -33.52
CA PRO A 353 -0.98 -19.47 -33.67
C PRO A 353 -2.14 -20.25 -34.30
N ARG A 354 -3.29 -20.28 -33.61
CA ARG A 354 -4.54 -20.75 -34.20
C ARG A 354 -4.69 -19.99 -35.51
N THR A 355 -4.56 -20.70 -36.62
CA THR A 355 -4.74 -20.16 -37.96
C THR A 355 -6.16 -19.61 -38.03
N SER A 356 -6.31 -18.29 -37.91
CA SER A 356 -7.59 -17.67 -38.21
C SER A 356 -7.79 -17.79 -39.72
N THR A 357 -8.67 -18.68 -40.14
CA THR A 357 -9.15 -18.80 -41.51
C THR A 357 -10.06 -17.62 -41.85
N ARG A 358 -9.53 -16.40 -41.86
CA ARG A 358 -10.17 -15.27 -42.51
C ARG A 358 -9.45 -15.02 -43.84
N PRO A 359 -10.15 -15.12 -44.98
CA PRO A 359 -9.52 -14.85 -46.26
C PRO A 359 -9.04 -13.39 -46.32
N PRO A 360 -7.93 -13.12 -47.01
CA PRO A 360 -7.40 -11.77 -47.16
C PRO A 360 -8.42 -10.87 -47.84
N VAL A 361 -8.61 -9.68 -47.29
CA VAL A 361 -9.50 -8.64 -47.82
C VAL A 361 -9.02 -8.29 -49.23
N GLY A 362 -9.88 -8.44 -50.24
CA GLY A 362 -9.58 -8.09 -51.64
C GLY A 362 -9.53 -9.25 -52.65
N ARG A 363 -9.75 -10.51 -52.26
CA ARG A 363 -9.99 -11.62 -53.21
C ARG A 363 -11.47 -11.99 -53.26
N ARG A 364 -12.19 -11.57 -54.30
CA ARG A 364 -13.52 -12.13 -54.62
C ARG A 364 -13.33 -13.58 -55.12
N ALA A 365 -14.19 -14.49 -54.67
CA ALA A 365 -14.30 -15.81 -55.27
C ALA A 365 -14.84 -15.67 -56.70
N ALA A 366 -14.15 -16.27 -57.66
CA ALA A 366 -14.61 -16.31 -59.05
C ALA A 366 -15.78 -17.30 -59.16
N THR A 367 -16.99 -16.84 -58.84
CA THR A 367 -18.23 -17.52 -59.18
C THR A 367 -18.81 -16.79 -60.38
N ARG A 368 -19.09 -17.54 -61.45
CA ARG A 368 -19.63 -17.02 -62.72
C ARG A 368 -20.94 -16.28 -62.44
N ASP A 369 -21.01 -14.99 -62.78
CA ASP A 369 -22.26 -14.25 -62.78
C ASP A 369 -23.18 -14.83 -63.87
N PRO A 370 -24.44 -15.18 -63.56
CA PRO A 370 -25.38 -15.60 -64.60
C PRO A 370 -25.77 -14.37 -65.44
N VAL A 371 -25.29 -14.33 -66.68
CA VAL A 371 -25.69 -13.36 -67.70
C VAL A 371 -26.76 -13.97 -68.62
N GLY A 372 -27.91 -13.30 -68.69
CA GLY A 372 -28.80 -13.25 -69.86
C GLY A 372 -29.54 -14.53 -70.25
N GLY A 373 -30.82 -14.64 -69.87
CA GLY A 373 -31.81 -15.47 -70.55
C GLY A 373 -33.10 -14.66 -70.65
N ALA A 374 -33.45 -14.28 -71.87
CA ALA A 374 -34.45 -13.28 -72.19
C ALA A 374 -35.82 -13.89 -72.54
N TYR A 375 -36.85 -13.07 -72.38
CA TYR A 375 -38.19 -13.09 -73.01
C TYR A 375 -39.20 -14.20 -72.64
N ALA A 376 -40.25 -13.73 -71.94
CA ALA A 376 -41.68 -13.93 -72.14
C ALA A 376 -42.20 -15.13 -72.96
N THR A 377 -43.24 -15.80 -72.45
CA THR A 377 -44.55 -15.92 -73.14
C THR A 377 -45.62 -16.58 -72.26
N ALA A 378 -46.85 -16.09 -72.47
CA ALA A 378 -48.17 -16.62 -72.11
C ALA A 378 -48.61 -16.53 -70.64
#